data_AF-Q6NCB1-F1
#
_entry.id   AF-Q6NCB1-F1
#
_cell.length_a   1.000
_cell.length_b   1.000
_cell.length_c   1.000
_cell.angle_alpha   90.00
_cell.angle_beta   90.00
_cell.angle_gamma   90.00
#
_symmetry.space_group_name_H-M   'P 1'
#
loop_
_entity.id
_entity.type
_entity.pdbx_description
1 polymer ?
#
loop_
_entity_poly.entity_id
_entity_poly.type
_entity_poly.pdbx_seq_one_letter_code
_entity_poly.pdbx_strand_id
1 'polypeptide(L)'
;MQRFVCEQNIAHFQKLLETAEDEKLRRTLLGLLSSAKRELALLHSRLSGADLSPLAYRNRGGDLNSVLAQIRAGFDASDHPYMLIDAGPGLKIIDINDAYARATFTAREAIVGKPLFEIFPDNPAIDTADGVSNVYNSLRAVVETGEPHALAVQRYDMRNTEGVFVERYWQSINTPVRDAGGKLICLLHNVEDVTAEVLAN
;
A
#
# COMPACT_ATOMS: atom_id res chain seq x y z
N MET A 1 23.59 -1.19 1.42
CA MET A 1 23.97 -2.18 0.39
C MET A 1 22.74 -2.79 -0.29
N GLN A 2 21.80 -3.39 0.45
CA GLN A 2 20.62 -4.07 -0.12
C GLN A 2 19.73 -3.19 -1.02
N ARG A 3 19.39 -1.96 -0.59
CA ARG A 3 18.63 -0.99 -1.41
C ARG A 3 19.24 -0.77 -2.81
N PHE A 4 20.55 -0.49 -2.86
CA PHE A 4 21.26 -0.23 -4.11
C PHE A 4 21.23 -1.45 -5.04
N VAL A 5 21.32 -2.67 -4.48
CA VAL A 5 21.20 -3.91 -5.26
C VAL A 5 19.81 -4.02 -5.88
N CYS A 6 18.73 -3.78 -5.12
CA CYS A 6 17.37 -3.81 -5.67
C CYS A 6 17.19 -2.77 -6.79
N GLU A 7 17.68 -1.54 -6.61
CA GLU A 7 17.63 -0.47 -7.63
C GLU A 7 18.36 -0.86 -8.92
N GLN A 8 19.57 -1.43 -8.82
CA GLN A 8 20.32 -1.91 -9.98
C GLN A 8 19.63 -3.10 -10.67
N ASN A 9 19.09 -4.05 -9.89
CA ASN A 9 18.35 -5.19 -10.42
C ASN A 9 17.11 -4.74 -11.20
N ILE A 10 16.34 -3.80 -10.66
CA ILE A 10 15.15 -3.24 -11.33
C ILE A 10 15.55 -2.64 -12.69
N ALA A 11 16.54 -1.75 -12.72
CA ALA A 11 17.01 -1.12 -13.95
C ALA A 11 17.52 -2.15 -14.96
N HIS A 12 18.25 -3.16 -14.49
CA HIS A 12 18.76 -4.23 -15.33
C HIS A 12 17.65 -5.08 -15.96
N PHE A 13 16.68 -5.55 -15.16
CA PHE A 13 15.58 -6.38 -15.65
C PHE A 13 14.65 -5.61 -16.59
N GLN A 14 14.41 -4.32 -16.33
CA GLN A 14 13.66 -3.46 -17.26
C GLN A 14 14.36 -3.39 -18.63
N LYS A 15 15.67 -3.16 -18.65
CA LYS A 15 16.44 -3.14 -19.90
C LYS A 15 16.41 -4.47 -20.64
N LEU A 16 16.49 -5.59 -19.93
CA LEU A 16 16.39 -6.92 -20.56
C LEU A 16 15.00 -7.16 -21.15
N LEU A 17 13.93 -6.67 -20.51
CA LEU A 17 12.55 -6.80 -21.00
C LEU A 17 12.29 -6.03 -22.30
N GLU A 18 13.02 -4.94 -22.56
CA GLU A 18 12.92 -4.17 -23.80
C GLU A 18 13.37 -4.99 -25.03
N THR A 19 14.34 -5.89 -24.84
CA THR A 19 14.93 -6.69 -25.93
C THR A 19 14.51 -8.16 -25.93
N ALA A 20 13.80 -8.62 -24.90
CA ALA A 20 13.41 -10.02 -24.78
C ALA A 20 12.21 -10.35 -25.69
N GLU A 21 12.44 -11.21 -26.69
CA GLU A 21 11.42 -11.72 -27.60
C GLU A 21 10.81 -13.05 -27.12
N ASP A 22 11.58 -13.86 -26.38
CA ASP A 22 11.11 -15.14 -25.86
C ASP A 22 10.12 -14.97 -24.69
N GLU A 23 8.91 -15.49 -24.85
CA GLU A 23 7.80 -15.36 -23.89
C GLU A 23 8.16 -15.90 -22.49
N LYS A 24 8.89 -17.03 -22.45
CA LYS A 24 9.29 -17.67 -21.18
C LYS A 24 10.31 -16.82 -20.43
N LEU A 25 11.30 -16.29 -21.14
CA LEU A 25 12.27 -15.35 -20.60
C LEU A 25 11.58 -14.07 -20.12
N ARG A 26 10.68 -13.49 -20.91
CA ARG A 26 9.89 -12.32 -20.50
C ARG A 26 9.13 -12.56 -19.20
N ARG A 27 8.41 -13.68 -19.09
CA ARG A 27 7.69 -14.05 -17.86
C ARG A 27 8.63 -14.17 -16.66
N THR A 28 9.79 -14.78 -16.85
CA THR A 28 10.81 -14.91 -15.80
C THR A 28 11.32 -13.53 -15.36
N LEU A 29 11.66 -12.66 -16.32
CA LEU A 29 12.13 -11.31 -16.06
C LEU A 29 11.07 -10.45 -15.36
N LEU A 30 9.80 -10.60 -15.71
CA LEU A 30 8.69 -9.94 -15.02
C LEU A 30 8.60 -10.38 -13.56
N GLY A 31 8.70 -11.68 -13.27
CA GLY A 31 8.71 -12.18 -11.88
C GLY A 31 9.90 -11.63 -11.08
N LEU A 32 11.10 -11.64 -11.67
CA LEU A 32 12.29 -11.07 -11.03
C LEU A 32 12.17 -9.56 -10.78
N LEU A 33 11.60 -8.83 -11.75
CA LEU A 33 11.33 -7.41 -11.64
C LEU A 33 10.32 -7.11 -10.52
N SER A 34 9.20 -7.82 -10.49
CA SER A 34 8.19 -7.68 -9.42
C SER A 34 8.80 -7.98 -8.05
N SER A 35 9.60 -9.04 -7.93
CA SER A 35 10.31 -9.36 -6.69
C SER A 35 11.25 -8.25 -6.24
N ALA A 36 12.08 -7.72 -7.14
CA ALA A 36 13.02 -6.65 -6.80
C ALA A 36 12.30 -5.35 -6.41
N LYS A 37 11.20 -5.01 -7.08
CA LYS A 37 10.33 -3.86 -6.74
C LYS A 37 9.68 -4.03 -5.37
N ARG A 38 9.12 -5.20 -5.08
CA ARG A 38 8.54 -5.53 -3.76
C ARG A 38 9.59 -5.40 -2.65
N GLU A 39 10.77 -5.97 -2.84
CA GLU A 39 11.84 -5.90 -1.84
C GLU A 39 12.27 -4.44 -1.56
N LEU A 40 12.41 -3.63 -2.62
CA LEU A 40 12.72 -2.22 -2.48
C LEU A 40 11.64 -1.45 -1.71
N ALA A 41 10.36 -1.68 -2.03
CA ALA A 41 9.23 -1.09 -1.33
C ALA A 41 9.18 -1.49 0.16
N LEU A 42 9.44 -2.76 0.49
CA LEU A 42 9.52 -3.24 1.88
C LEU A 42 10.72 -2.65 2.65
N LEU A 43 11.83 -2.38 1.97
CA LEU A 43 12.98 -1.70 2.57
C LEU A 43 12.67 -0.24 2.86
N HIS A 44 12.13 0.50 1.90
CA HIS A 44 11.80 1.91 2.10
C HIS A 44 10.71 2.11 3.14
N SER A 45 9.61 1.35 3.04
CA SER A 45 8.52 1.42 4.01
C SER A 45 9.01 1.24 5.45
N ARG A 46 9.91 0.27 5.71
CA ARG A 46 10.49 0.06 7.04
C ARG A 46 11.44 1.17 7.49
N LEU A 47 12.23 1.76 6.58
CA LEU A 47 13.29 2.71 6.93
C LEU A 47 12.80 4.16 6.99
N SER A 48 12.02 4.59 6.01
CA SER A 48 11.57 5.98 5.83
C SER A 48 10.06 6.13 5.69
N GLY A 49 9.29 5.04 5.75
CA GLY A 49 7.86 5.09 5.48
C GLY A 49 7.60 5.39 4.01
N ALA A 50 6.68 6.31 3.71
CA ALA A 50 6.40 6.77 2.35
C ALA A 50 7.38 7.88 1.92
N ASP A 51 8.67 7.64 2.18
CA ASP A 51 9.79 8.55 1.92
C ASP A 51 9.73 9.91 2.64
N LEU A 52 9.22 9.91 3.88
CA LEU A 52 9.32 11.08 4.75
C LEU A 52 10.75 11.25 5.26
N SER A 53 11.31 12.45 5.09
CA SER A 53 12.59 12.77 5.73
C SER A 53 12.46 12.68 7.26
N PRO A 54 13.50 12.25 8.01
CA PRO A 54 13.44 12.18 9.47
C PRO A 54 13.08 13.52 10.12
N LEU A 55 13.50 14.63 9.52
CA LEU A 55 13.15 15.98 9.98
C LEU A 55 11.67 16.30 9.74
N ALA A 56 11.14 15.99 8.55
CA ALA A 56 9.72 16.18 8.24
C ALA A 56 8.84 15.33 9.15
N TYR A 57 9.22 14.09 9.42
CA TYR A 57 8.52 13.21 10.34
C TYR A 57 8.57 13.70 11.79
N ARG A 58 9.73 14.14 12.30
CA ARG A 58 9.85 14.72 13.65
C ARG A 58 9.07 16.02 13.78
N ASN A 59 9.11 16.85 12.75
CA ASN A 59 8.35 18.09 12.69
C ASN A 59 6.85 17.84 12.48
N ARG A 60 6.40 16.59 12.32
CA ARG A 60 5.00 16.20 12.11
C ARG A 60 4.10 16.37 13.33
N GLY A 61 4.55 17.00 14.43
CA GLY A 61 3.80 17.27 15.68
C GLY A 61 2.53 18.14 15.55
N GLY A 62 1.66 17.81 14.59
CA GLY A 62 0.26 18.22 14.58
C GLY A 62 -0.56 17.23 15.40
N ASP A 63 -1.74 17.64 15.78
CA ASP A 63 -2.57 16.91 16.74
C ASP A 63 -3.34 15.78 16.05
N LEU A 64 -2.67 14.63 15.89
CA LEU A 64 -3.29 13.40 15.36
C LEU A 64 -4.59 13.08 16.11
N ASN A 65 -4.62 13.22 17.44
CA ASN A 65 -5.80 12.88 18.23
C ASN A 65 -6.99 13.80 17.91
N SER A 66 -6.75 15.10 17.76
CA SER A 66 -7.80 16.06 17.37
C SER A 66 -8.33 15.78 15.96
N VAL A 67 -7.44 15.54 14.99
CA VAL A 67 -7.88 15.21 13.62
C VAL A 67 -8.66 13.90 13.60
N LEU A 68 -8.18 12.86 14.29
CA LEU A 68 -8.90 11.59 14.42
C LEU A 68 -10.27 11.78 15.08
N ALA A 69 -10.36 12.58 16.15
CA ALA A 69 -11.62 12.87 16.82
C ALA A 69 -12.62 13.58 15.90
N GLN A 70 -12.15 14.48 15.03
CA GLN A 70 -12.99 15.20 14.06
C GLN A 70 -13.54 14.28 12.98
N ILE A 71 -12.73 13.37 12.44
CA ILE A 71 -13.16 12.48 11.35
C ILE A 71 -13.84 11.20 11.86
N ARG A 72 -13.75 10.89 13.16
CA ARG A 72 -14.18 9.61 13.77
C ARG A 72 -15.58 9.20 13.38
N ALA A 73 -16.56 10.09 13.57
CA ALA A 73 -17.96 9.77 13.35
C ALA A 73 -18.26 9.39 11.89
N GLY A 74 -17.70 10.14 10.94
CA GLY A 74 -17.85 9.84 9.51
C GLY A 74 -17.08 8.60 9.08
N PHE A 75 -15.88 8.40 9.62
CA PHE A 75 -15.06 7.22 9.37
C PHE A 75 -15.73 5.93 9.81
N ASP A 76 -16.27 5.90 11.04
CA ASP A 76 -16.93 4.72 11.61
C ASP A 76 -18.29 4.44 10.95
N ALA A 77 -19.06 5.48 10.61
CA ALA A 77 -20.39 5.33 10.01
C ALA A 77 -20.37 5.05 8.49
N SER A 78 -19.22 5.15 7.83
CA SER A 78 -19.10 4.96 6.39
C SER A 78 -19.22 3.49 6.00
N ASP A 79 -20.00 3.22 4.96
CA ASP A 79 -20.06 1.91 4.29
C ASP A 79 -18.89 1.67 3.33
N HIS A 80 -18.11 2.72 3.01
CA HIS A 80 -16.89 2.58 2.22
C HIS A 80 -15.72 2.07 3.07
N PRO A 81 -14.94 1.10 2.58
CA PRO A 81 -13.75 0.59 3.26
C PRO A 81 -12.66 1.65 3.43
N TYR A 82 -12.38 2.04 4.67
CA TYR A 82 -11.33 3.01 5.00
C TYR A 82 -10.30 2.48 5.99
N MET A 83 -9.04 2.83 5.72
CA MET A 83 -7.89 2.63 6.60
C MET A 83 -7.10 3.92 6.74
N LEU A 84 -6.64 4.21 7.94
CA LEU A 84 -5.72 5.30 8.23
C LEU A 84 -4.31 4.75 8.39
N ILE A 85 -3.32 5.39 7.76
CA ILE A 85 -1.93 4.94 7.72
C ILE A 85 -1.02 6.07 8.19
N ASP A 86 -0.11 5.78 9.12
CA ASP A 86 1.00 6.67 9.41
C ASP A 86 2.02 6.56 8.27
N ALA A 87 2.36 7.68 7.63
CA ALA A 87 3.34 7.68 6.54
C ALA A 87 4.80 7.55 7.02
N GLY A 88 5.04 7.46 8.33
CA GLY A 88 6.35 7.23 8.92
C GLY A 88 6.87 5.78 8.77
N PRO A 89 8.04 5.48 9.37
CA PRO A 89 8.66 4.17 9.28
C PRO A 89 7.73 3.02 9.71
N GLY A 90 7.61 2.04 8.84
CA GLY A 90 6.75 0.87 8.96
C GLY A 90 5.36 1.03 8.33
N LEU A 91 4.97 2.23 7.86
CA LEU A 91 3.64 2.49 7.31
C LEU A 91 2.53 1.90 8.21
N LYS A 92 2.56 2.27 9.49
CA LYS A 92 1.72 1.62 10.49
C LYS A 92 0.26 1.93 10.27
N ILE A 93 -0.57 0.91 10.44
CA ILE A 93 -2.02 1.05 10.43
C ILE A 93 -2.42 1.80 11.70
N ILE A 94 -3.02 2.98 11.55
CA ILE A 94 -3.53 3.79 12.65
C ILE A 94 -4.91 3.27 13.06
N ASP A 95 -5.80 3.07 12.10
CA ASP A 95 -7.14 2.55 12.34
C ASP A 95 -7.75 1.99 11.04
N ILE A 96 -8.80 1.18 11.16
CA ILE A 96 -9.65 0.72 10.04
C ILE A 96 -11.12 0.82 10.44
N ASN A 97 -12.01 1.12 9.50
CA ASN A 97 -13.45 1.05 9.78
C ASN A 97 -14.00 -0.38 9.57
N ASP A 98 -15.25 -0.59 9.95
CA ASP A 98 -15.86 -1.93 9.92
C ASP A 98 -16.05 -2.43 8.48
N ALA A 99 -16.28 -1.51 7.52
CA ALA A 99 -16.33 -1.85 6.10
C ALA A 99 -15.00 -2.41 5.61
N TYR A 100 -13.87 -1.81 6.01
CA TYR A 100 -12.54 -2.29 5.68
C TYR A 100 -12.23 -3.64 6.33
N ALA A 101 -12.59 -3.81 7.61
CA ALA A 101 -12.44 -5.08 8.32
C ALA A 101 -13.15 -6.23 7.58
N ARG A 102 -14.42 -6.00 7.18
CA ARG A 102 -15.21 -6.96 6.42
C ARG A 102 -14.62 -7.25 5.04
N ALA A 103 -14.27 -6.22 4.27
CA ALA A 103 -13.73 -6.37 2.92
C ALA A 103 -12.42 -7.17 2.91
N THR A 104 -11.61 -7.03 3.97
CA THR A 104 -10.27 -7.62 4.05
C THR A 104 -10.16 -8.87 4.92
N PHE A 105 -11.27 -9.36 5.48
CA PHE A 105 -11.30 -10.48 6.43
C PHE A 105 -10.40 -10.29 7.66
N THR A 106 -10.28 -9.05 8.13
CA THR A 106 -9.43 -8.68 9.28
C THR A 106 -10.25 -8.27 10.50
N ALA A 107 -9.59 -8.20 11.65
CA ALA A 107 -10.14 -7.60 12.88
C ALA A 107 -9.32 -6.36 13.23
N ARG A 108 -10.00 -5.25 13.55
CA ARG A 108 -9.38 -3.95 13.86
C ARG A 108 -8.30 -4.08 14.93
N GLU A 109 -8.63 -4.74 16.03
CA GLU A 109 -7.76 -4.94 17.20
C GLU A 109 -6.54 -5.81 16.86
N ALA A 110 -6.65 -6.65 15.84
CA ALA A 110 -5.57 -7.54 15.43
C ALA A 110 -4.54 -6.86 14.52
N ILE A 111 -4.88 -5.75 13.85
CA ILE A 111 -4.03 -5.15 12.82
C ILE A 111 -3.58 -3.72 13.15
N VAL A 112 -4.31 -2.98 13.98
CA VAL A 112 -3.94 -1.63 14.38
C VAL A 112 -2.58 -1.62 15.08
N GLY A 113 -1.75 -0.65 14.71
CA GLY A 113 -0.37 -0.47 15.17
C GLY A 113 0.67 -1.31 14.43
N LYS A 114 0.24 -2.25 13.58
CA LYS A 114 1.15 -3.13 12.82
C LYS A 114 1.53 -2.54 11.47
N PRO A 115 2.68 -2.94 10.88
CA PRO A 115 3.09 -2.51 9.55
C PRO A 115 2.12 -2.98 8.46
N LEU A 116 1.72 -2.06 7.57
CA LEU A 116 0.78 -2.32 6.47
C LEU A 116 1.13 -3.60 5.69
N PHE A 117 2.38 -3.72 5.24
CA PHE A 117 2.79 -4.83 4.37
C PHE A 117 3.12 -6.14 5.10
N GLU A 118 3.13 -6.15 6.44
CA GLU A 118 3.13 -7.41 7.20
C GLU A 118 1.73 -8.03 7.22
N ILE A 119 0.71 -7.18 7.37
CA ILE A 119 -0.70 -7.59 7.38
C ILE A 119 -1.19 -7.91 5.99
N PHE A 120 -0.82 -7.08 5.02
CA PHE A 120 -1.20 -7.20 3.61
C PHE A 120 0.07 -7.34 2.75
N PRO A 121 0.66 -8.55 2.64
CA PRO A 121 1.75 -8.85 1.71
C PRO A 121 1.21 -9.40 0.39
N ASP A 122 2.06 -9.40 -0.64
CA ASP A 122 1.80 -10.10 -1.90
C ASP A 122 1.60 -11.61 -1.68
N ASN A 123 0.78 -12.23 -2.53
CA ASN A 123 0.59 -13.67 -2.55
C ASN A 123 1.89 -14.36 -3.04
N PRO A 124 2.58 -15.16 -2.19
CA PRO A 124 3.84 -15.79 -2.54
C PRO A 124 3.70 -16.86 -3.64
N ALA A 125 2.49 -17.32 -3.94
CA ALA A 125 2.22 -18.25 -5.05
C ALA A 125 2.23 -17.58 -6.43
N ILE A 126 2.28 -16.23 -6.49
CA ILE A 126 2.25 -15.46 -7.73
C ILE A 126 3.57 -14.69 -7.85
N ASP A 127 4.52 -15.23 -8.62
CA ASP A 127 5.86 -14.63 -8.79
C ASP A 127 5.81 -13.19 -9.30
N THR A 128 4.82 -12.87 -10.14
CA THR A 128 4.64 -11.56 -10.75
C THR A 128 3.83 -10.59 -9.91
N ALA A 129 3.35 -10.97 -8.73
CA ALA A 129 2.57 -10.09 -7.86
C ALA A 129 3.36 -8.82 -7.53
N ASP A 130 2.71 -7.67 -7.66
CA ASP A 130 3.30 -6.34 -7.55
C ASP A 130 2.49 -5.38 -6.67
N GLY A 131 1.43 -5.87 -6.01
CA GLY A 131 0.49 -5.10 -5.20
C GLY A 131 1.18 -4.28 -4.10
N VAL A 132 2.09 -4.89 -3.34
CA VAL A 132 2.91 -4.20 -2.34
C VAL A 132 3.65 -3.00 -2.95
N SER A 133 4.30 -3.21 -4.09
CA SER A 133 5.10 -2.16 -4.72
C SER A 133 4.23 -1.03 -5.30
N ASN A 134 3.07 -1.36 -5.86
CA ASN A 134 2.13 -0.39 -6.41
C ASN A 134 1.50 0.47 -5.32
N VAL A 135 0.99 -0.15 -4.24
CA VAL A 135 0.43 0.56 -3.09
C VAL A 135 1.48 1.45 -2.45
N TYR A 136 2.71 0.95 -2.25
CA TYR A 136 3.82 1.74 -1.72
C TYR A 136 4.11 2.99 -2.55
N ASN A 137 4.24 2.84 -3.88
CA ASN A 137 4.52 3.95 -4.78
C ASN A 137 3.41 5.00 -4.77
N SER A 138 2.14 4.57 -4.67
CA SER A 138 1.03 5.50 -4.55
C SER A 138 1.04 6.26 -3.22
N LEU A 139 1.31 5.60 -2.10
CA LEU A 139 1.44 6.30 -0.80
C LEU A 139 2.58 7.31 -0.83
N ARG A 140 3.72 6.96 -1.45
CA ARG A 140 4.84 7.88 -1.66
C ARG A 140 4.43 9.08 -2.52
N ALA A 141 3.73 8.85 -3.62
CA ALA A 141 3.25 9.93 -4.49
C ALA A 141 2.34 10.92 -3.74
N VAL A 142 1.45 10.43 -2.85
CA VAL A 142 0.61 11.31 -2.01
C VAL A 142 1.45 12.16 -1.05
N VAL A 143 2.50 11.59 -0.47
CA VAL A 143 3.40 12.34 0.43
C VAL A 143 4.21 13.37 -0.34
N GLU A 144 4.74 13.02 -1.52
CA GLU A 144 5.57 13.88 -2.36
C GLU A 144 4.78 15.05 -2.96
N THR A 145 3.59 14.77 -3.49
CA THR A 145 2.77 15.76 -4.20
C THR A 145 1.83 16.51 -3.26
N GLY A 146 1.44 15.88 -2.16
CA GLY A 146 0.40 16.39 -1.29
C GLY A 146 -1.02 16.25 -1.83
N GLU A 147 -1.21 15.52 -2.93
CA GLU A 147 -2.48 15.35 -3.63
C GLU A 147 -2.98 13.89 -3.55
N PRO A 148 -4.29 13.63 -3.70
CA PRO A 148 -4.80 12.27 -3.80
C PRO A 148 -4.22 11.52 -5.01
N HIS A 149 -3.96 10.22 -4.84
CA HIS A 149 -3.48 9.35 -5.91
C HIS A 149 -4.35 8.10 -6.03
N ALA A 150 -5.01 7.94 -7.17
CA ALA A 150 -5.78 6.74 -7.50
C ALA A 150 -4.88 5.71 -8.19
N LEU A 151 -5.03 4.43 -7.82
CA LEU A 151 -4.39 3.32 -8.52
C LEU A 151 -5.34 2.78 -9.61
N ALA A 152 -4.75 2.26 -10.69
CA ALA A 152 -5.49 1.40 -11.61
C ALA A 152 -5.98 0.13 -10.88
N VAL A 153 -7.04 -0.49 -11.41
CA VAL A 153 -7.51 -1.78 -10.88
C VAL A 153 -6.36 -2.79 -10.93
N GLN A 154 -6.06 -3.38 -9.79
CA GLN A 154 -4.98 -4.36 -9.66
C GLN A 154 -5.48 -5.61 -8.94
N ARG A 155 -4.98 -6.77 -9.36
CA ARG A 155 -5.13 -8.00 -8.59
C ARG A 155 -4.27 -7.90 -7.35
N TYR A 156 -4.87 -8.03 -6.18
CA TYR A 156 -4.14 -8.11 -4.93
C TYR A 156 -4.85 -9.08 -3.98
N ASP A 157 -4.40 -10.33 -4.01
CA ASP A 157 -5.04 -11.41 -3.26
C ASP A 157 -4.97 -11.14 -1.75
N MET A 158 -6.10 -11.41 -1.07
CA MET A 158 -6.23 -11.17 0.37
C MET A 158 -6.27 -12.48 1.12
N ARG A 159 -5.75 -12.50 2.35
CA ARG A 159 -5.94 -13.67 3.22
C ARG A 159 -7.35 -13.66 3.81
N ASN A 160 -8.06 -14.76 3.66
CA ASN A 160 -9.33 -14.98 4.33
C ASN A 160 -9.11 -15.30 5.83
N THR A 161 -10.19 -15.58 6.56
CA THR A 161 -10.16 -15.92 8.00
C THR A 161 -9.39 -17.21 8.32
N GLU A 162 -9.15 -18.07 7.33
CA GLU A 162 -8.33 -19.30 7.45
C GLU A 162 -6.85 -19.04 7.13
N GLY A 163 -6.49 -17.81 6.75
CA GLY A 163 -5.14 -17.44 6.34
C GLY A 163 -4.79 -17.79 4.90
N VAL A 164 -5.75 -18.26 4.10
CA VAL A 164 -5.57 -18.64 2.70
C VAL A 164 -5.76 -17.42 1.80
N PHE A 165 -4.87 -17.24 0.83
CA PHE A 165 -5.00 -16.19 -0.19
C PHE A 165 -6.19 -16.48 -1.12
N VAL A 166 -7.08 -15.51 -1.22
CA VAL A 166 -8.21 -15.50 -2.15
C VAL A 166 -8.02 -14.42 -3.19
N GLU A 167 -8.33 -14.75 -4.44
CA GLU A 167 -8.24 -13.83 -5.56
C GLU A 167 -9.15 -12.63 -5.36
N ARG A 168 -8.57 -11.44 -5.49
CA ARG A 168 -9.27 -10.16 -5.36
C ARG A 168 -8.70 -9.11 -6.28
N TYR A 169 -9.58 -8.23 -6.75
CA TYR A 169 -9.25 -7.07 -7.56
C TYR A 169 -9.70 -5.80 -6.84
N TRP A 170 -8.80 -4.83 -6.76
CA TRP A 170 -9.03 -3.62 -5.97
C TRP A 170 -8.88 -2.39 -6.83
N GLN A 171 -9.86 -1.50 -6.71
CA GLN A 171 -9.69 -0.09 -7.03
C GLN A 171 -9.36 0.65 -5.75
N SER A 172 -8.33 1.49 -5.74
CA SER A 172 -7.88 2.14 -4.52
C SER A 172 -7.52 3.60 -4.74
N ILE A 173 -7.79 4.43 -3.75
CA ILE A 173 -7.35 5.82 -3.71
C ILE A 173 -6.69 6.12 -2.36
N ASN A 174 -5.54 6.78 -2.43
CA ASN A 174 -4.82 7.28 -1.27
C ASN A 174 -4.98 8.78 -1.19
N THR A 175 -5.33 9.31 -0.02
CA THR A 175 -5.63 10.74 0.19
C THR A 175 -4.87 11.27 1.41
N PRO A 176 -4.24 12.45 1.32
CA PRO A 176 -3.53 13.03 2.47
C PRO A 176 -4.53 13.61 3.46
N VAL A 177 -4.42 13.23 4.73
CA VAL A 177 -5.19 13.82 5.83
C VAL A 177 -4.32 14.87 6.51
N ARG A 178 -4.83 16.10 6.60
CA ARG A 178 -4.09 17.26 7.10
C ARG A 178 -4.76 17.85 8.33
N ASP A 179 -3.96 18.52 9.16
CA ASP A 179 -4.50 19.39 10.21
C ASP A 179 -4.94 20.75 9.65
N ALA A 180 -5.48 21.60 10.53
CA ALA A 180 -5.91 22.97 10.18
C ALA A 180 -4.76 23.86 9.66
N GLY A 181 -3.51 23.51 9.94
CA GLY A 181 -2.31 24.18 9.41
C GLY A 181 -1.84 23.65 8.06
N GLY A 182 -2.58 22.72 7.44
CA GLY A 182 -2.25 22.11 6.16
C GLY A 182 -1.15 21.04 6.24
N LYS A 183 -0.74 20.66 7.45
CA LYS A 183 0.35 19.70 7.67
C LYS A 183 -0.19 18.28 7.61
N LEU A 184 0.53 17.41 6.91
CA LEU A 184 0.17 16.00 6.77
C LEU A 184 0.24 15.27 8.12
N ILE A 185 -0.88 14.68 8.53
CA ILE A 185 -1.06 13.93 9.78
C ILE A 185 -1.01 12.42 9.54
N CYS A 186 -1.78 11.94 8.57
CA CYS A 186 -1.83 10.55 8.14
C CYS A 186 -2.30 10.44 6.68
N LEU A 187 -2.37 9.23 6.16
CA LEU A 187 -2.92 8.92 4.84
C LEU A 187 -4.23 8.16 5.03
N LEU A 188 -5.27 8.54 4.31
CA LEU A 188 -6.50 7.77 4.17
C LEU A 188 -6.35 6.86 2.95
N HIS A 189 -6.49 5.56 3.17
CA HIS A 189 -6.53 4.53 2.14
C HIS A 189 -7.96 4.03 2.01
N ASN A 190 -8.53 4.21 0.83
CA ASN A 190 -9.85 3.71 0.45
C ASN A 190 -9.68 2.60 -0.59
N VAL A 191 -10.43 1.51 -0.41
CA VAL A 191 -10.44 0.37 -1.33
C VAL A 191 -11.86 -0.03 -1.70
N GLU A 192 -12.04 -0.43 -2.94
CA GLU A 192 -13.26 -1.02 -3.47
C GLU A 192 -12.92 -2.38 -4.09
N ASP A 193 -13.61 -3.43 -3.64
CA ASP A 193 -13.49 -4.78 -4.19
C ASP A 193 -14.30 -4.84 -5.49
N VAL A 194 -13.59 -4.86 -6.61
CA VAL A 194 -14.18 -4.89 -7.96
C VAL A 194 -14.02 -6.27 -8.61
N THR A 195 -13.86 -7.31 -7.78
CA THR A 195 -13.61 -8.68 -8.25
C THR A 195 -14.74 -9.20 -9.12
N ALA A 196 -16.00 -8.92 -8.76
CA ALA A 196 -17.15 -9.40 -9.51
C ALA A 196 -17.21 -8.78 -10.91
N GLU A 197 -16.93 -7.47 -11.01
CA GLU A 197 -16.92 -6.71 -12.26
C GLU A 197 -15.79 -7.16 -13.19
N VAL A 198 -14.60 -7.44 -12.63
CA VAL A 198 -13.47 -7.91 -13.43
C VAL A 198 -13.69 -9.34 -13.92
N LEU A 199 -14.22 -10.24 -13.09
CA LEU A 199 -14.44 -11.65 -13.46
C LEU A 199 -15.69 -11.88 -14.33
N ALA A 200 -16.61 -10.91 -14.40
CA ALA A 200 -17.79 -10.97 -15.26
C ALA A 200 -17.52 -10.53 -16.72
N ASN A 201 -16.35 -9.93 -16.99
CA ASN A 201 -15.90 -9.49 -18.31
C ASN A 201 -15.02 -10.56 -19.00
#